data_AF-A0A9J6H5W4-F1
#
_entry.id   AF-A0A9J6H5W4-F1
#
_cell.length_a   1.000
_cell.length_b   1.000
_cell.length_c   1.000
_cell.angle_alpha   90.00
_cell.angle_beta   90.00
_cell.angle_gamma   90.00
#
_symmetry.space_group_name_H-M   'P 1'
#
loop_
_entity.id
_entity.type
_entity.pdbx_description
1 polymer ?
#
loop_
_entity_poly.entity_id
_entity_poly.type
_entity_poly.pdbx_seq_one_letter_code
_entity_poly.pdbx_strand_id
1 'polypeptide(L)'
;MISALRQNDLSRVQADKEGGFAILPNGDFREKAQEAIQTNFKAVAFDAKKQKSKALKLLADLNLDSLGKATRKAESAILELFFAGKMHTPDSPFRVIVSEKSTWPSQVGRYLQRHLRQRRLDDPFLVRSSTEVIQKLEEGTESGVYAFSLGVEDH
;
A
#
# COMPACT_ATOMS: atom_id res chain seq x y z
N MET A 1 -3.90 9.67 28.75
CA MET A 1 -4.64 8.64 27.97
C MET A 1 -3.70 7.60 27.37
N ILE A 2 -2.77 7.95 26.46
CA ILE A 2 -1.79 6.98 25.90
C ILE A 2 -0.89 6.36 26.99
N SER A 3 -0.49 7.16 27.98
CA SER A 3 0.26 6.70 29.16
C SER A 3 -0.51 5.68 30.01
N ALA A 4 -1.81 5.90 30.21
CA ALA A 4 -2.67 4.97 30.96
C ALA A 4 -2.87 3.64 30.23
N LEU A 5 -3.00 3.65 28.90
CA LEU A 5 -3.11 2.41 28.12
C LEU A 5 -1.83 1.57 28.19
N ARG A 6 -0.66 2.21 28.09
CA ARG A 6 0.63 1.53 28.24
C ARG A 6 0.83 0.92 29.62
N GLN A 7 0.36 1.60 30.67
CA GLN A 7 0.43 1.10 32.04
C GLN A 7 -0.46 -0.13 32.29
N ASN A 8 -1.48 -0.33 31.46
CA ASN A 8 -2.44 -1.43 31.57
C ASN A 8 -2.23 -2.50 30.48
N ASP A 9 -1.10 -2.47 29.76
CA ASP A 9 -0.78 -3.41 28.67
C ASP A 9 -1.83 -3.43 27.54
N LEU A 10 -2.40 -2.26 27.21
CA LEU A 10 -3.41 -2.08 26.18
C LEU A 10 -2.86 -1.35 24.94
N SER A 11 -3.28 -1.80 23.77
CA SER A 11 -3.05 -1.20 22.46
C SER A 11 -4.31 -0.54 21.92
N ARG A 12 -4.12 0.59 21.22
CA ARG A 12 -5.17 1.30 20.49
C ARG A 12 -5.04 1.02 19.01
N VAL A 13 -6.11 0.55 18.37
CA VAL A 13 -6.17 0.28 16.93
C VAL A 13 -7.23 1.15 16.28
N GLN A 14 -6.90 1.83 15.19
CA GLN A 14 -7.85 2.69 14.49
C GLN A 14 -8.84 1.86 13.67
N ALA A 15 -10.12 2.26 13.64
CA ALA A 15 -11.11 1.64 12.78
C ALA A 15 -10.94 2.12 11.33
N ASP A 16 -11.11 1.20 10.38
CA ASP A 16 -10.87 1.47 8.96
C ASP A 16 -11.83 2.51 8.34
N LYS A 17 -13.08 2.59 8.80
CA LYS A 17 -14.13 3.39 8.14
C LYS A 17 -14.88 4.39 9.02
N GLU A 18 -14.86 4.22 10.34
CA GLU A 18 -15.80 4.94 11.22
C GLU A 18 -15.15 6.00 12.12
N GLY A 19 -13.86 6.30 11.93
CA GLY A 19 -13.14 7.29 12.74
C GLY A 19 -12.98 6.91 14.23
N GLY A 20 -13.52 5.78 14.65
CA GLY A 20 -13.37 5.21 15.99
C GLY A 20 -12.03 4.47 16.20
N PHE A 21 -11.84 3.96 17.41
CA PHE A 21 -10.72 3.09 17.75
C PHE A 21 -11.17 1.94 18.65
N ALA A 22 -10.56 0.79 18.48
CA ALA A 22 -10.65 -0.34 19.39
C ALA A 22 -9.52 -0.29 20.41
N ILE A 23 -9.79 -0.73 21.63
CA ILE A 23 -8.77 -0.97 22.65
C ILE A 23 -8.68 -2.48 22.87
N LEU A 24 -7.47 -2.99 22.78
CA LEU A 24 -7.17 -4.42 22.82
C LEU A 24 -6.05 -4.67 23.82
N PRO A 25 -6.04 -5.81 24.52
CA PRO A 25 -4.83 -6.31 25.16
C PRO A 25 -3.67 -6.38 24.16
N ASN A 26 -2.44 -6.10 24.62
CA ASN A 26 -1.26 -6.17 23.76
C ASN A 26 -1.00 -7.58 23.22
N GLY A 27 -1.41 -8.63 23.95
CA GLY A 27 -1.38 -10.01 23.47
C GLY A 27 -2.19 -10.19 22.20
N ASP A 28 -3.50 -9.91 22.28
CA ASP A 28 -4.45 -10.00 21.16
C ASP A 28 -4.02 -9.12 19.98
N PHE A 29 -3.50 -7.92 20.26
CA PHE A 29 -2.97 -7.04 19.22
C PHE A 29 -1.82 -7.71 18.45
N ARG A 30 -0.86 -8.31 19.15
CA ARG A 30 0.30 -8.96 18.52
C ARG A 30 -0.11 -10.16 17.68
N GLU A 31 -1.02 -10.97 18.19
CA GLU A 31 -1.55 -12.14 17.48
C GLU A 31 -2.23 -11.72 16.18
N LYS A 32 -3.20 -10.79 16.26
CA LYS A 32 -3.92 -10.27 15.08
C LYS A 32 -2.99 -9.55 14.10
N ALA A 33 -1.99 -8.83 14.60
CA ALA A 33 -0.98 -8.19 13.76
C ALA A 33 -0.12 -9.21 13.01
N GLN A 34 0.30 -10.28 13.69
CA GLN A 34 1.10 -11.35 13.10
C GLN A 34 0.30 -12.12 12.03
N GLU A 35 -0.94 -12.49 12.33
CA GLU A 35 -1.85 -13.14 11.38
C GLU A 35 -2.06 -12.27 10.13
N ALA A 36 -2.30 -10.98 10.32
CA ALA A 36 -2.47 -10.04 9.22
C ALA A 36 -1.19 -9.89 8.39
N ILE A 37 0.00 -9.89 9.02
CA ILE A 37 1.27 -9.88 8.27
C ILE A 37 1.43 -11.17 7.48
N GLN A 38 1.24 -12.34 8.10
CA GLN A 38 1.45 -13.64 7.44
C GLN A 38 0.48 -13.89 6.29
N THR A 39 -0.75 -13.40 6.41
CA THR A 39 -1.76 -13.48 5.35
C THR A 39 -1.40 -12.60 4.14
N ASN A 40 -0.83 -11.41 4.37
CA ASN A 40 -0.61 -10.43 3.30
C ASN A 40 0.83 -10.39 2.76
N PHE A 41 1.81 -10.93 3.49
CA PHE A 41 3.23 -10.80 3.15
C PHE A 41 3.97 -12.12 3.30
N LYS A 42 4.92 -12.34 2.40
CA LYS A 42 5.89 -13.44 2.49
C LYS A 42 7.18 -12.94 3.10
N ALA A 43 7.78 -13.73 3.99
CA ALA A 43 9.09 -13.42 4.55
C ALA A 43 10.15 -13.48 3.45
N VAL A 44 10.98 -12.46 3.35
CA VAL A 44 12.08 -12.39 2.39
C VAL A 44 13.35 -11.96 3.12
N ALA A 45 14.46 -12.64 2.82
CA ALA A 45 15.78 -12.21 3.28
C ALA A 45 16.13 -10.87 2.62
N PHE A 46 15.96 -9.76 3.34
CA PHE A 46 16.12 -8.42 2.80
C PHE A 46 17.06 -7.56 3.66
N ASP A 47 18.18 -7.15 3.07
CA ASP A 47 19.09 -6.17 3.68
C ASP A 47 18.82 -4.77 3.10
N ALA A 48 18.04 -3.99 3.86
CA ALA A 48 17.64 -2.65 3.45
C ALA A 48 18.82 -1.70 3.20
N LYS A 49 19.92 -1.84 3.96
CA LYS A 49 21.11 -1.00 3.81
C LYS A 49 21.85 -1.33 2.53
N LYS A 50 22.05 -2.63 2.26
CA LYS A 50 22.68 -3.11 1.03
C LYS A 50 21.88 -2.69 -0.20
N GLN A 51 20.55 -2.79 -0.15
CA GLN A 51 19.70 -2.35 -1.26
C GLN A 51 19.73 -0.83 -1.47
N LYS A 52 19.67 -0.04 -0.39
CA LYS A 52 19.83 1.43 -0.48
C LYS A 52 21.18 1.80 -1.10
N SER A 53 22.27 1.11 -0.73
CA SER A 53 23.60 1.33 -1.31
C SER A 53 23.64 1.02 -2.81
N LYS A 54 23.08 -0.11 -3.24
CA LYS A 54 22.95 -0.46 -4.67
C LYS A 54 22.14 0.56 -5.44
N ALA A 55 21.01 1.01 -4.88
CA ALA A 55 20.17 2.04 -5.50
C ALA A 55 20.95 3.35 -5.66
N LEU A 56 21.66 3.81 -4.62
CA LEU A 56 22.48 5.02 -4.70
C LEU A 56 23.60 4.91 -5.75
N LYS A 57 24.22 3.73 -5.90
CA LYS A 57 25.21 3.48 -6.95
C LYS A 57 24.58 3.62 -8.33
N LEU A 58 23.44 2.94 -8.56
CA LEU A 58 22.72 3.03 -9.83
C LEU A 58 22.31 4.48 -10.16
N LEU A 59 21.85 5.24 -9.17
CA LEU A 59 21.49 6.64 -9.37
C LEU A 59 22.71 7.50 -9.74
N ALA A 60 23.88 7.21 -9.18
CA ALA A 60 25.12 7.88 -9.56
C ALA A 60 25.55 7.51 -10.98
N ASP A 61 25.51 6.22 -11.33
CA ASP A 61 25.84 5.72 -12.68
C ASP A 61 24.94 6.35 -13.76
N LEU A 62 23.70 6.69 -13.41
CA LEU A 62 22.72 7.36 -14.28
C LEU A 62 22.78 8.91 -14.21
N ASN A 63 23.74 9.49 -13.49
CA ASN A 63 23.87 10.94 -13.26
C ASN A 63 22.61 11.60 -12.67
N LEU A 64 21.91 10.90 -11.77
CA LEU A 64 20.70 11.37 -11.09
C LEU A 64 21.01 11.95 -9.70
N ASP A 65 21.93 12.91 -9.64
CA ASP A 65 22.49 13.43 -8.38
C ASP A 65 21.46 14.02 -7.42
N SER A 66 20.46 14.73 -7.95
CA SER A 66 19.39 15.33 -7.14
C SER A 66 18.54 14.25 -6.45
N LEU A 67 18.20 13.19 -7.17
CA LEU A 67 17.49 12.03 -6.64
C LEU A 67 18.39 11.23 -5.68
N GLY A 68 19.68 11.08 -5.99
CA GLY A 68 20.66 10.46 -5.11
C GLY A 68 20.77 11.17 -3.76
N LYS A 69 20.79 12.51 -3.75
CA LYS A 69 20.77 13.32 -2.52
C LYS A 69 19.48 13.12 -1.72
N ALA A 70 18.32 13.13 -2.36
CA ALA A 70 17.04 12.89 -1.70
C ALA A 70 16.95 11.47 -1.10
N THR A 71 17.37 10.47 -1.88
CA THR A 71 17.44 9.05 -1.46
C THR A 71 18.36 8.86 -0.26
N ARG A 72 19.51 9.57 -0.22
CA ARG A 72 20.44 9.53 0.92
C ARG A 72 19.83 10.12 2.18
N LYS A 73 19.16 11.27 2.07
CA LYS A 73 18.51 12.01 3.16
C LYS A 73 17.23 11.35 3.71
N ALA A 74 16.67 10.35 3.01
CA ALA A 74 15.49 9.64 3.48
C ALA A 74 15.73 9.02 4.88
N GLU A 75 14.79 9.28 5.79
CA GLU A 75 14.85 8.96 7.22
C GLU A 75 14.79 7.45 7.47
N SER A 76 13.99 6.73 6.67
CA SER A 76 13.81 5.29 6.83
C SER A 76 14.33 4.48 5.64
N ALA A 77 14.93 3.33 5.96
CA ALA A 77 15.38 2.34 5.00
C ALA A 77 14.27 1.36 4.58
N ILE A 78 13.20 1.28 5.38
CA ILE A 78 12.10 0.31 5.27
C ILE A 78 10.74 1.01 5.32
N LEU A 79 9.73 0.35 4.79
CA LEU A 79 8.34 0.79 4.88
C LEU A 79 7.84 0.65 6.32
N GLU A 80 6.99 1.58 6.75
CA GLU A 80 6.37 1.54 8.07
C GLU A 80 5.03 0.79 7.97
N LEU A 81 4.78 -0.11 8.91
CA LEU A 81 3.55 -0.90 8.97
C LEU A 81 2.69 -0.43 10.15
N PHE A 82 1.41 -0.25 9.89
CA PHE A 82 0.39 -0.05 10.93
C PHE A 82 -0.89 -0.80 10.56
N PHE A 83 -1.79 -0.94 11.52
CA PHE A 83 -2.97 -1.78 11.39
C PHE A 83 -4.24 -0.98 11.63
N ALA A 84 -5.28 -1.29 10.85
CA ALA A 84 -6.63 -0.82 11.07
C ALA A 84 -7.59 -1.99 11.27
N GLY A 85 -8.49 -1.89 12.24
CA GLY A 85 -9.48 -2.92 12.51
C GLY A 85 -10.65 -2.86 11.52
N LYS A 86 -11.01 -3.99 10.90
CA LYS A 86 -12.23 -4.12 10.10
C LYS A 86 -13.44 -4.38 11.01
N MET A 87 -14.03 -3.31 11.56
CA MET A 87 -15.12 -3.41 12.56
C MET A 87 -16.43 -4.02 12.04
N HIS A 88 -16.58 -4.24 10.73
CA HIS A 88 -17.78 -4.80 10.10
C HIS A 88 -17.69 -6.32 9.85
N THR A 89 -16.61 -6.97 10.30
CA THR A 89 -16.39 -8.42 10.14
C THR A 89 -16.38 -9.09 11.52
N PRO A 90 -16.99 -10.27 11.70
CA PRO A 90 -17.21 -10.90 13.02
C PRO A 90 -15.98 -11.06 13.94
N ASP A 91 -14.76 -11.07 13.42
CA ASP A 91 -13.53 -11.18 14.23
C ASP A 91 -12.66 -9.91 14.24
N SER A 92 -13.15 -8.84 13.62
CA SER A 92 -12.43 -7.57 13.42
C SER A 92 -10.97 -7.75 12.99
N PRO A 93 -10.71 -8.42 11.84
CA PRO A 93 -9.35 -8.69 11.39
C PRO A 93 -8.63 -7.38 11.06
N PHE A 94 -7.31 -7.39 11.21
CA PHE A 94 -6.50 -6.23 10.90
C PHE A 94 -6.27 -6.12 9.40
N ARG A 95 -6.57 -4.96 8.84
CA ARG A 95 -6.02 -4.51 7.57
C ARG A 95 -4.61 -3.99 7.84
N VAL A 96 -3.62 -4.58 7.17
CA VAL A 96 -2.27 -4.03 7.16
C VAL A 96 -2.23 -2.81 6.25
N ILE A 97 -1.67 -1.73 6.76
CA ILE A 97 -1.44 -0.50 6.00
C ILE A 97 0.06 -0.25 5.96
N VAL A 98 0.57 0.00 4.76
CA VAL A 98 1.98 0.24 4.49
C VAL A 98 2.17 1.71 4.16
N SER A 99 2.95 2.41 4.98
CA SER A 99 3.39 3.77 4.69
C SER A 99 4.77 3.77 4.08
N GLU A 100 4.87 4.43 2.93
CA GLU A 100 6.15 4.72 2.29
C GLU A 100 6.71 6.10 2.69
N LYS A 101 6.07 6.79 3.64
CA LYS A 101 6.44 8.16 4.00
C LYS A 101 7.89 8.24 4.48
N SER A 102 8.63 9.23 3.99
CA SER A 102 10.05 9.46 4.33
C SER A 102 11.00 8.29 4.01
N THR A 103 10.60 7.33 3.19
CA THR A 103 11.44 6.19 2.81
C THR A 103 12.23 6.45 1.53
N TRP A 104 13.41 5.85 1.37
CA TRP A 104 14.17 5.98 0.12
C TRP A 104 13.46 5.35 -1.10
N PRO A 105 12.74 4.21 -1.00
CA PRO A 105 12.00 3.67 -2.14
C PRO A 105 10.94 4.64 -2.63
N SER A 106 10.29 5.40 -1.73
CA SER A 106 9.31 6.42 -2.13
C SER A 106 9.91 7.52 -3.01
N GLN A 107 11.18 7.89 -2.80
CA GLN A 107 11.86 8.91 -3.61
C GLN A 107 12.07 8.39 -5.04
N VAL A 108 12.58 7.17 -5.16
CA VAL A 108 12.83 6.52 -6.45
C VAL A 108 11.51 6.21 -7.16
N GLY A 109 10.52 5.67 -6.44
CA GLY A 109 9.21 5.33 -6.98
C GLY A 109 8.48 6.55 -7.53
N ARG A 110 8.46 7.68 -6.81
CA ARG A 110 7.86 8.93 -7.30
C ARG A 110 8.58 9.48 -8.53
N TYR A 111 9.91 9.38 -8.56
CA TYR A 111 10.68 9.78 -9.74
C TYR A 111 10.27 8.95 -10.97
N LEU A 112 10.24 7.62 -10.84
CA LEU A 112 9.80 6.72 -11.91
C LEU A 112 8.36 7.01 -12.33
N GLN A 113 7.44 7.12 -11.36
CA GLN A 113 6.04 7.41 -11.62
C GLN A 113 5.85 8.73 -12.37
N ARG A 114 6.62 9.78 -12.05
CA ARG A 114 6.57 11.05 -12.78
C ARG A 114 6.92 10.87 -14.25
N HIS A 115 7.95 10.09 -14.56
CA HIS A 115 8.37 9.85 -15.93
C HIS A 115 7.42 8.90 -16.68
N LEU A 116 6.87 7.90 -16.00
CA LEU A 116 5.86 7.01 -16.57
C LEU A 116 4.56 7.75 -16.87
N ARG A 117 4.11 8.66 -15.99
CA ARG A 117 2.90 9.48 -16.22
C ARG A 117 3.02 10.45 -17.41
N GLN A 118 4.24 10.84 -17.79
CA GLN A 118 4.46 11.69 -18.96
C GLN A 118 4.31 10.93 -20.28
N ARG A 119 4.40 9.60 -20.26
CA ARG A 119 4.10 8.78 -21.42
C ARG A 119 2.59 8.61 -21.49
N ARG A 120 1.94 9.27 -22.46
CA ARG A 120 0.64 8.78 -22.93
C ARG A 120 0.90 7.42 -23.57
N LEU A 121 0.55 6.37 -22.84
CA LEU A 121 0.34 5.07 -23.47
C LEU A 121 -0.94 5.24 -24.30
N ASP A 122 -0.79 5.31 -25.61
CA ASP A 122 -1.91 5.06 -26.52
C ASP A 122 -2.20 3.57 -26.47
N ASP A 123 -2.87 3.17 -25.39
CA ASP A 123 -3.39 1.84 -25.21
C ASP A 123 -4.90 1.90 -25.52
N PRO A 124 -5.34 1.35 -26.67
CA PRO A 124 -6.75 1.37 -27.06
C PRO A 124 -7.63 0.53 -26.13
N PHE A 125 -7.04 -0.25 -25.22
CA PHE A 125 -7.73 -1.07 -24.22
C PHE A 125 -7.64 -0.49 -22.81
N LEU A 126 -7.00 0.66 -22.62
CA LEU A 126 -6.87 1.29 -21.30
C LEU A 126 -8.21 1.85 -20.84
N VAL A 127 -8.88 1.11 -19.97
CA VAL A 127 -10.04 1.57 -19.21
C VAL A 127 -9.55 2.38 -18.01
N ARG A 128 -9.82 3.70 -17.97
CA ARG A 128 -9.35 4.56 -16.88
C ARG A 128 -10.25 4.53 -15.65
N SER A 129 -11.52 4.18 -15.85
CA SER A 129 -12.49 4.01 -14.78
C SER A 129 -13.65 3.12 -15.22
N SER A 130 -14.35 2.52 -14.27
CA SER A 130 -15.60 1.82 -14.53
C SER A 130 -16.65 2.75 -15.14
N THR A 131 -16.65 4.03 -14.78
CA THR A 131 -17.56 5.05 -15.32
C THR A 131 -17.39 5.25 -16.83
N GLU A 132 -16.15 5.21 -17.33
CA GLU A 132 -15.85 5.32 -18.77
C GLU A 132 -16.45 4.15 -19.56
N VAL A 133 -16.38 2.94 -19.00
CA VAL A 133 -17.00 1.74 -19.60
C VAL A 133 -18.51 1.87 -19.58
N ILE A 134 -19.09 2.26 -18.44
CA ILE A 134 -20.54 2.45 -18.30
C ILE A 134 -21.03 3.47 -19.33
N GLN A 135 -20.37 4.62 -19.44
CA GLN A 135 -20.73 5.65 -20.40
C GLN A 135 -20.62 5.15 -21.85
N LYS A 136 -19.59 4.37 -22.18
CA LYS A 136 -19.46 3.78 -23.53
C LYS A 136 -20.52 2.73 -23.85
N LEU A 137 -20.93 1.94 -22.86
CA LEU A 137 -22.04 1.00 -23.00
C LEU A 137 -23.37 1.76 -23.16
N GLU A 138 -23.58 2.86 -22.44
CA GLU A 138 -24.77 3.70 -22.56
C GLU A 138 -24.84 4.46 -23.90
N GLU A 139 -23.71 4.94 -24.42
CA GLU A 139 -23.61 5.65 -25.71
C GLU A 139 -23.78 4.73 -26.94
N GLY A 140 -23.44 3.44 -26.80
CA GLY A 140 -23.26 2.50 -27.93
C GLY A 140 -24.31 1.40 -28.05
N THR A 141 -25.30 1.32 -27.18
CA THR A 141 -26.31 0.26 -27.24
C THR A 141 -27.40 0.56 -28.25
N GLU A 142 -27.17 0.19 -29.51
CA GLU A 142 -28.27 -0.35 -30.32
C GLU A 142 -28.70 -1.69 -29.68
N SER A 143 -30.01 -1.92 -29.58
CA SER A 143 -30.63 -3.03 -28.85
C SER A 143 -29.95 -4.39 -29.12
N GLY A 144 -29.26 -4.96 -28.13
CA GLY A 144 -28.70 -6.33 -28.24
C GLY A 144 -27.35 -6.60 -27.56
N VAL A 145 -26.81 -5.73 -26.72
CA VAL A 145 -25.52 -5.98 -26.04
C VAL A 145 -25.70 -6.88 -24.83
N TYR A 146 -25.02 -8.03 -24.83
CA TYR A 146 -24.92 -8.95 -23.71
C TYR A 146 -23.59 -8.74 -22.99
N ALA A 147 -23.63 -8.55 -21.67
CA ALA A 147 -22.44 -8.52 -20.82
C ALA A 147 -22.49 -9.68 -19.82
N PHE A 148 -21.33 -10.26 -19.52
CA PHE A 148 -21.18 -11.24 -18.45
C PHE A 148 -19.93 -10.92 -17.62
N SER A 149 -19.96 -11.28 -16.35
CA SER A 149 -18.84 -11.12 -15.42
C SER A 149 -18.27 -12.50 -15.09
N LEU A 150 -16.95 -12.61 -15.06
CA LEU A 150 -16.24 -13.80 -14.60
C LEU A 150 -15.46 -13.45 -13.34
N GLY A 151 -15.75 -14.15 -12.24
CA GLY A 151 -14.90 -14.16 -11.06
C GLY A 151 -13.72 -15.09 -11.28
N VAL A 152 -12.50 -14.59 -11.08
CA VAL A 152 -11.28 -15.40 -11.09
C VAL A 152 -10.86 -15.58 -9.64
N GLU A 153 -10.82 -16.83 -9.19
CA GLU A 153 -10.22 -17.23 -7.92
C GLU A 153 -8.89 -17.91 -8.22
N ASP A 154 -7.80 -17.47 -7.58
CA ASP A 154 -6.51 -18.17 -7.63
C ASP A 154 -6.62 -19.42 -6.74
N HIS A 155 -6.54 -20.60 -7.36
CA HIS A 155 -6.41 -21.90 -6.68
C HIS A 155 -4.96 -22.21 -6.30
#